data_AF-A0A2X3FAM8-F1
#
_entry.id   AF-A0A2X3FAM8-F1
#
_cell.length_a   1.000
_cell.length_b   1.000
_cell.length_c   1.000
_cell.angle_alpha   90.00
_cell.angle_beta   90.00
_cell.angle_gamma   90.00
#
_symmetry.space_group_name_H-M   'P 1'
#
loop_
_entity.id
_entity.type
_entity.pdbx_description
1 polymer ?
#
loop_
_entity_poly.entity_id
_entity_poly.type
_entity_poly.pdbx_seq_one_letter_code
_entity_poly.pdbx_strand_id
1 'polypeptide(L)'
;MVCFLTNSGLRKYLLWIITGMLVMFAPFFIFIFGPLLQYNILVGSIVGGIYLGFCFNAGAPAVEAFIEKVSRRSNFEFGRARMFGCVGWALCASIVGIMFTINNQFVFWLGSGCAFILAVLLFFAKTDAPSSATIANAVGANHSAFSLKLALELFRQPKLWFLSLYVIGVSCTYDVFDQQFANFFTSFFATGEQGTRVFGYVTTMGELLNASIMFFAPLIINRIGGKNALLLAGTIMSVRIIGSSFATSALEVVILKTLHMFESTVPAGGLL
;
A
#
# COMPACT_ATOMS: atom_id res chain seq x y z
N MET A 1 9.85 -12.23 1.70
CA MET A 1 9.63 -11.42 2.93
C MET A 1 8.42 -11.90 3.72
N VAL A 2 7.28 -12.22 3.10
CA VAL A 2 6.08 -12.78 3.77
C VAL A 2 6.39 -14.05 4.60
N CYS A 3 7.23 -14.97 4.11
CA CYS A 3 7.67 -16.14 4.89
C CYS A 3 8.45 -15.79 6.18
N PHE A 4 9.11 -14.63 6.25
CA PHE A 4 9.83 -14.20 7.45
C PHE A 4 8.90 -13.61 8.51
N LEU A 5 7.76 -13.05 8.11
CA LEU A 5 6.73 -12.50 9.02
C LEU A 5 5.93 -13.58 9.76
N THR A 6 5.90 -14.80 9.23
CA THR A 6 5.24 -15.94 9.89
C THR A 6 6.03 -16.43 11.09
N ASN A 7 7.36 -16.28 11.11
CA ASN A 7 8.19 -16.61 12.26
C ASN A 7 8.07 -15.55 13.37
N SER A 8 7.47 -15.97 14.49
CA SER A 8 7.04 -15.15 15.64
C SER A 8 8.14 -14.27 16.24
N GLY A 9 9.40 -14.70 16.19
CA GLY A 9 10.55 -14.01 16.79
C GLY A 9 11.11 -12.84 15.97
N LEU A 10 10.91 -12.81 14.65
CA LEU A 10 11.51 -11.80 13.76
C LEU A 10 10.61 -10.54 13.56
N ARG A 11 9.40 -10.53 14.10
CA ARG A 11 8.36 -9.54 13.78
C ARG A 11 8.70 -8.11 14.22
N LYS A 12 9.24 -7.93 15.43
CA LYS A 12 9.63 -6.59 15.94
C LYS A 12 10.90 -6.10 15.22
N TYR A 13 11.86 -6.99 15.00
CA TYR A 13 13.12 -6.66 14.32
C TYR A 13 12.90 -6.22 12.87
N LEU A 14 12.00 -6.88 12.14
CA LEU A 14 11.70 -6.49 10.76
C LEU A 14 11.10 -5.08 10.67
N LEU A 15 10.18 -4.73 11.57
CA LEU A 15 9.57 -3.39 11.60
C LEU A 15 10.60 -2.30 11.95
N TRP A 16 11.52 -2.60 12.86
CA TRP A 16 12.65 -1.72 13.18
C TRP A 16 13.62 -1.55 12.00
N ILE A 17 13.91 -2.63 11.25
CA ILE A 17 14.75 -2.55 10.04
C ILE A 17 14.07 -1.68 8.97
N ILE A 18 12.79 -1.91 8.69
CA ILE A 18 12.03 -1.10 7.72
C ILE A 18 12.02 0.37 8.15
N THR A 19 11.75 0.66 9.43
CA THR A 19 11.69 2.03 9.94
C THR A 19 13.07 2.70 9.90
N GLY A 20 14.13 2.00 10.28
CA GLY A 20 15.50 2.51 10.21
C GLY A 20 15.90 2.86 8.78
N MET A 21 15.52 2.02 7.81
CA MET A 21 15.72 2.34 6.39
C MET A 21 14.87 3.55 5.97
N LEU A 22 13.60 3.64 6.36
CA LEU A 22 12.73 4.79 6.05
C LEU A 22 13.25 6.12 6.63
N VAL A 23 13.91 6.11 7.79
CA VAL A 23 14.58 7.32 8.32
C VAL A 23 15.67 7.81 7.36
N MET A 24 16.38 6.88 6.69
CA MET A 24 17.38 7.21 5.68
C MET A 24 16.79 7.57 4.30
N PHE A 25 15.48 7.79 4.19
CA PHE A 25 14.81 8.12 2.93
C PHE A 25 15.37 9.37 2.24
N ALA A 26 15.52 10.49 2.96
CA ALA A 26 16.05 11.72 2.34
C ALA A 26 17.51 11.59 1.90
N PRO A 27 18.43 11.10 2.76
CA PRO A 27 19.81 10.90 2.36
C PRO A 27 19.97 9.91 1.18
N PHE A 28 19.17 8.85 1.16
CA PHE A 28 19.19 7.87 0.07
C PHE A 28 18.79 8.50 -1.27
N PHE A 29 17.66 9.21 -1.32
CA PHE A 29 17.19 9.80 -2.58
C PHE A 29 18.08 10.93 -3.09
N ILE A 30 18.56 11.80 -2.20
CA ILE A 30 19.31 13.01 -2.57
C ILE A 30 20.78 12.67 -2.89
N PHE A 31 21.45 11.87 -2.05
CA PHE A 31 22.90 11.67 -2.16
C PHE A 31 23.30 10.36 -2.82
N ILE A 32 22.42 9.35 -2.86
CA ILE A 32 22.73 8.05 -3.45
C ILE A 32 22.02 7.91 -4.79
N PHE A 33 20.68 7.92 -4.78
CA PHE A 33 19.88 7.57 -5.96
C PHE A 33 20.03 8.56 -7.11
N GLY A 34 19.92 9.87 -6.83
CA GLY A 34 20.09 10.92 -7.84
C GLY A 34 21.46 10.84 -8.55
N PRO A 35 22.59 10.89 -7.81
CA PRO A 35 23.92 10.79 -8.41
C PRO A 35 24.19 9.46 -9.11
N LEU A 36 23.74 8.32 -8.56
CA LEU A 36 23.92 7.02 -9.20
C LEU A 36 23.20 6.94 -10.54
N LEU A 37 21.97 7.46 -10.64
CA LEU A 37 21.22 7.45 -11.90
C LEU A 37 21.89 8.31 -12.98
N GLN A 38 22.50 9.44 -12.59
CA GLN A 38 23.23 10.30 -13.52
C GLN A 38 24.54 9.66 -14.00
N TYR A 39 25.20 8.86 -13.14
CA TYR A 39 26.44 8.17 -13.49
C TYR A 39 26.21 6.90 -14.31
N ASN A 40 25.33 6.01 -13.82
CA ASN A 40 24.97 4.78 -14.50
C ASN A 40 23.56 4.35 -14.14
N ILE A 41 22.65 4.46 -15.11
CA ILE A 41 21.24 4.11 -14.97
C ILE A 41 21.07 2.67 -14.46
N LEU A 42 21.85 1.70 -14.96
CA LEU A 42 21.71 0.29 -14.56
C LEU A 42 22.00 0.09 -13.07
N VAL A 43 23.10 0.66 -12.59
CA VAL A 43 23.50 0.53 -11.17
C VAL A 43 22.54 1.31 -10.28
N GLY A 44 22.13 2.51 -10.69
CA GLY A 44 21.11 3.30 -9.99
C GLY A 44 19.78 2.55 -9.88
N SER A 45 19.29 1.95 -10.96
CA SER A 45 18.06 1.16 -10.97
C SER A 45 18.15 -0.09 -10.09
N ILE A 46 19.28 -0.78 -10.04
CA ILE A 46 19.45 -1.95 -9.15
C ILE A 46 19.42 -1.51 -7.68
N VAL A 47 20.20 -0.49 -7.31
CA VAL A 47 20.27 0.00 -5.92
C VAL A 47 18.94 0.59 -5.47
N GLY A 48 18.31 1.42 -6.31
CA GLY A 48 16.98 1.96 -6.08
C GLY A 48 15.91 0.88 -6.00
N GLY A 49 15.95 -0.10 -6.90
CA GLY A 49 15.02 -1.22 -6.94
C GLY A 49 15.08 -2.08 -5.68
N ILE A 50 16.28 -2.36 -5.15
CA ILE A 50 16.44 -3.09 -3.89
C ILE A 50 15.87 -2.29 -2.72
N TYR A 51 16.22 -1.01 -2.62
CA TYR A 51 15.79 -0.16 -1.51
C TYR A 51 14.27 0.05 -1.51
N LEU A 52 13.70 0.46 -2.65
CA LEU A 52 12.27 0.71 -2.79
C LEU A 52 11.45 -0.59 -2.75
N GLY A 53 11.99 -1.66 -3.34
CA GLY A 53 11.43 -2.99 -3.25
C GLY A 53 11.30 -3.48 -1.81
N PHE A 54 12.32 -3.25 -0.99
CA PHE A 54 12.32 -3.66 0.41
C PHE A 54 11.43 -2.75 1.29
N CYS A 55 11.59 -1.43 1.22
CA CYS A 55 10.90 -0.50 2.11
C CYS A 55 9.42 -0.30 1.78
N PHE A 56 9.06 -0.24 0.49
CA PHE A 56 7.70 0.09 0.08
C PHE A 56 6.94 -1.15 -0.40
N ASN A 57 7.45 -1.86 -1.43
CA ASN A 57 6.74 -3.01 -2.00
C ASN A 57 6.59 -4.16 -1.01
N ALA A 58 7.65 -4.50 -0.28
CA ALA A 58 7.61 -5.55 0.74
C ALA A 58 7.29 -5.00 2.13
N GLY A 59 7.64 -3.75 2.42
CA GLY A 59 7.43 -3.13 3.72
C GLY A 59 5.98 -2.74 3.99
N ALA A 60 5.24 -2.20 3.01
CA ALA A 60 3.83 -1.86 3.19
C ALA A 60 2.96 -3.08 3.60
N PRO A 61 2.95 -4.21 2.86
CA PRO A 61 2.18 -5.38 3.28
C PRO A 61 2.72 -6.01 4.57
N ALA A 62 4.01 -5.85 4.88
CA ALA A 62 4.58 -6.29 6.15
C ALA A 62 4.03 -5.49 7.35
N VAL A 63 3.93 -4.16 7.21
CA VAL A 63 3.36 -3.27 8.22
C VAL A 63 1.87 -3.53 8.38
N GLU A 64 1.12 -3.64 7.28
CA GLU A 64 -0.31 -3.94 7.30
C GLU A 64 -0.59 -5.28 8.01
N ALA A 65 0.10 -6.36 7.64
CA ALA A 65 -0.05 -7.66 8.28
C ALA A 65 0.37 -7.65 9.77
N PHE A 66 1.29 -6.78 10.16
CA PHE A 66 1.64 -6.59 11.57
C PHE A 66 0.53 -5.86 12.34
N ILE A 67 0.05 -4.73 11.82
CA ILE A 67 -1.03 -3.94 12.44
C ILE A 67 -2.30 -4.78 12.56
N GLU A 68 -2.62 -5.59 11.56
CA GLU A 68 -3.77 -6.50 11.58
C GLU A 68 -3.69 -7.53 12.72
N LYS A 69 -2.50 -8.09 12.99
CA LYS A 69 -2.30 -8.99 14.14
C LYS A 69 -2.45 -8.26 15.47
N VAL A 70 -1.98 -7.02 15.55
CA VAL A 70 -2.15 -6.18 16.76
C VAL A 70 -3.63 -5.80 16.93
N SER A 71 -4.35 -5.52 15.85
CA SER A 71 -5.80 -5.29 15.80
C SER A 71 -6.59 -6.45 16.41
N ARG A 72 -6.31 -7.69 15.99
CA ARG A 72 -6.93 -8.90 16.55
C ARG A 72 -6.63 -9.10 18.05
N ARG A 73 -5.46 -8.66 18.53
CA ARG A 73 -5.07 -8.77 19.95
C ARG A 73 -5.71 -7.69 20.83
N SER A 74 -5.89 -6.49 20.29
CA SER A 74 -6.35 -5.31 21.03
C SER A 74 -7.83 -4.98 20.80
N ASN A 75 -8.59 -5.86 20.13
CA ASN A 75 -10.02 -5.69 19.82
C ASN A 75 -10.37 -4.36 19.13
N PHE A 76 -9.45 -3.78 18.34
CA PHE A 76 -9.75 -2.64 17.47
C PHE A 76 -9.89 -3.12 16.03
N GLU A 77 -10.73 -2.47 15.24
CA GLU A 77 -10.92 -2.83 13.82
C GLU A 77 -9.73 -2.35 12.96
N PHE A 78 -9.13 -3.27 12.19
CA PHE A 78 -8.04 -2.96 11.27
C PHE A 78 -8.42 -1.86 10.26
N GLY A 79 -9.68 -1.84 9.79
CA GLY A 79 -10.18 -0.83 8.86
C GLY A 79 -10.05 0.60 9.39
N ARG A 80 -10.25 0.82 10.70
CA ARG A 80 -10.06 2.13 11.34
C ARG A 80 -8.59 2.54 11.38
N ALA A 81 -7.68 1.61 11.64
CA ALA A 81 -6.24 1.92 11.61
C ALA A 81 -5.76 2.24 10.19
N ARG A 82 -6.25 1.51 9.17
CA ARG A 82 -5.90 1.78 7.77
C ARG A 82 -6.49 3.09 7.25
N MET A 83 -7.64 3.52 7.77
CA MET A 83 -8.24 4.83 7.48
C MET A 83 -7.26 5.98 7.81
N PHE A 84 -6.60 5.96 8.97
CA PHE A 84 -5.57 6.96 9.32
C PHE A 84 -4.38 6.92 8.34
N GLY A 85 -4.04 5.75 7.82
CA GLY A 85 -3.04 5.61 6.76
C GLY A 85 -3.44 6.32 5.46
N CYS A 86 -4.71 6.23 5.06
CA CYS A 86 -5.22 6.92 3.87
C CYS A 86 -5.20 8.45 4.05
N VAL A 87 -5.54 8.94 5.24
CA VAL A 87 -5.43 10.37 5.58
C VAL A 87 -3.98 10.85 5.50
N GLY A 88 -3.03 10.06 6.01
CA GLY A 88 -1.60 10.35 5.90
C GLY A 88 -1.12 10.40 4.44
N TRP A 89 -1.58 9.48 3.60
CA TRP A 89 -1.30 9.49 2.16
C TRP A 89 -1.87 10.74 1.49
N ALA A 90 -3.13 11.08 1.75
CA ALA A 90 -3.79 12.27 1.21
C ALA A 90 -3.01 13.55 1.54
N LEU A 91 -2.64 13.70 2.82
CA LEU A 91 -1.89 14.86 3.31
C LEU A 91 -0.50 14.93 2.66
N CYS A 92 0.19 13.79 2.55
CA CYS A 92 1.49 13.71 1.88
C CYS A 92 1.37 14.08 0.39
N ALA A 93 0.40 13.51 -0.33
CA ALA A 93 0.18 13.77 -1.76
C ALA A 93 -0.14 15.24 -2.04
N SER A 94 -0.94 15.89 -1.19
CA SER A 94 -1.20 17.33 -1.27
C SER A 94 0.06 18.17 -1.07
N ILE A 95 0.85 17.86 -0.04
CA ILE A 95 2.10 18.60 0.24
C ILE A 95 3.09 18.38 -0.90
N VAL A 96 3.24 17.15 -1.40
CA VAL A 96 4.10 16.84 -2.55
C VAL A 96 3.64 17.62 -3.77
N GLY A 97 2.35 17.63 -4.11
CA GLY A 97 1.83 18.33 -5.29
C GLY A 97 2.11 19.84 -5.30
N ILE A 98 2.12 20.49 -4.13
CA ILE A 98 2.42 21.92 -3.99
C ILE A 98 3.94 22.16 -3.88
N MET A 99 4.65 21.35 -3.09
CA MET A 99 6.07 21.56 -2.80
C MET A 99 7.00 21.07 -3.91
N PHE A 100 6.55 20.14 -4.78
CA PHE A 100 7.35 19.62 -5.89
C PHE A 100 7.52 20.62 -7.05
N THR A 101 6.81 21.75 -7.06
CA THR A 101 7.10 22.84 -8.00
C THR A 101 8.05 23.88 -7.40
N ILE A 102 8.17 23.93 -6.08
CA ILE A 102 9.01 24.92 -5.36
C ILE A 102 10.38 24.33 -5.02
N ASN A 103 10.40 23.18 -4.34
CA ASN A 103 11.61 22.49 -3.94
C ASN A 103 11.37 20.99 -3.72
N ASN A 104 11.84 20.19 -4.68
CA ASN A 104 11.67 18.73 -4.67
C ASN A 104 12.43 18.07 -3.53
N GLN A 105 13.54 18.66 -3.06
CA GLN A 105 14.34 18.09 -1.97
C GLN A 105 13.63 18.18 -0.63
N PHE A 106 12.82 19.22 -0.41
CA PHE A 106 12.09 19.42 0.85
C PHE A 106 11.13 18.27 1.17
N VAL A 107 10.47 17.74 0.15
CA VAL A 107 9.54 16.60 0.27
C VAL A 107 10.25 15.37 0.83
N PHE A 108 11.47 15.09 0.39
CA PHE A 108 12.24 13.95 0.88
C PHE A 108 12.62 14.12 2.35
N TRP A 109 13.04 15.33 2.75
CA TRP A 109 13.35 15.65 4.15
C TRP A 109 12.13 15.53 5.06
N LEU A 110 10.97 16.00 4.60
CA LEU A 110 9.71 15.85 5.33
C LEU A 110 9.37 14.36 5.54
N GLY A 111 9.52 13.54 4.51
CA GLY A 111 9.31 12.09 4.59
C GLY A 111 10.21 11.41 5.62
N SER A 112 11.50 11.75 5.63
CA SER A 112 12.46 11.26 6.63
C SER A 112 12.10 11.73 8.05
N GLY A 113 11.65 12.97 8.22
CA GLY A 113 11.14 13.49 9.50
C GLY A 113 9.93 12.71 10.01
N CYS A 114 8.95 12.43 9.15
CA CYS A 114 7.80 11.58 9.50
C CYS A 114 8.21 10.15 9.86
N ALA A 115 9.18 9.57 9.15
CA ALA A 115 9.72 8.25 9.49
C ALA A 115 10.44 8.24 10.86
N PHE A 116 11.09 9.33 11.22
CA PHE A 116 11.68 9.49 12.55
C PHE A 116 10.61 9.56 13.65
N ILE A 117 9.53 10.31 13.42
CA ILE A 117 8.37 10.33 14.33
C ILE A 117 7.79 8.92 14.49
N LEU A 118 7.66 8.15 13.40
CA LEU A 118 7.24 6.76 13.44
C LEU A 118 8.20 5.91 14.30
N ALA A 119 9.51 6.09 14.17
CA ALA A 119 10.51 5.37 14.98
C ALA A 119 10.36 5.67 16.47
N VAL A 120 10.15 6.94 16.83
CA VAL A 120 9.90 7.35 18.22
C VAL A 120 8.59 6.76 18.73
N LEU A 121 7.53 6.79 17.93
CA LEU A 121 6.24 6.20 18.30
C LEU A 121 6.35 4.69 18.52
N LEU A 122 7.09 3.98 17.66
CA LEU A 122 7.37 2.54 17.82
C LEU A 122 8.23 2.23 19.05
N PHE A 123 9.13 3.14 19.44
CA PHE A 123 9.90 3.03 20.67
C PHE A 123 9.01 3.10 21.91
N PHE A 124 8.06 4.04 21.93
CA PHE A 124 7.10 4.22 23.03
C PHE A 124 5.96 3.20 23.01
N ALA A 125 5.60 2.68 21.83
CA ALA A 125 4.65 1.60 21.65
C ALA A 125 5.27 0.25 22.08
N LYS A 126 5.74 0.18 23.33
CA LYS A 126 6.02 -1.08 24.00
C LYS A 126 4.72 -1.85 24.11
N THR A 127 4.51 -2.75 23.15
CA THR A 127 3.69 -3.95 23.35
C THR A 127 4.48 -4.90 24.24
N ASP A 128 4.64 -4.50 25.51
CA ASP A 128 5.07 -5.41 26.56
C ASP A 128 3.96 -6.45 26.70
N ALA A 129 4.36 -7.71 26.53
CA ALA A 129 3.45 -8.81 26.74
C ALA A 129 3.13 -8.85 28.25
N PRO A 130 1.85 -8.77 28.67
CA PRO A 130 1.52 -9.28 29.98
C PRO A 130 1.91 -10.77 29.98
N SER A 131 2.49 -11.21 31.09
CA SER A 131 3.03 -12.55 31.35
C SER A 131 2.10 -13.71 31.00
N SER A 132 0.80 -13.46 30.82
CA SER A 132 -0.20 -14.41 30.33
C SER A 132 -0.11 -14.72 28.82
N ALA A 133 0.55 -13.86 28.03
CA ALA A 133 0.70 -14.02 26.59
C ALA A 133 1.81 -15.01 26.20
N THR A 134 2.69 -15.40 27.11
CA THR A 134 3.68 -16.47 26.86
C THR A 134 2.97 -17.83 26.75
N ILE A 135 1.90 -18.03 27.52
CA ILE A 135 1.10 -19.25 27.51
C ILE A 135 0.12 -19.24 26.32
N ALA A 136 -0.50 -18.09 26.00
CA ALA A 136 -1.34 -17.97 24.80
C ALA A 136 -0.53 -18.03 23.49
N ASN A 137 0.72 -17.55 23.47
CA ASN A 137 1.62 -17.76 22.33
C ASN A 137 2.06 -19.22 22.20
N ALA A 138 2.17 -19.99 23.29
CA ALA A 138 2.45 -21.43 23.20
C ALA A 138 1.24 -22.22 22.65
N VAL A 139 0.01 -21.83 23.00
CA VAL A 139 -1.22 -22.47 22.49
C VAL A 139 -1.56 -21.99 21.06
N GLY A 140 -1.30 -20.72 20.73
CA GLY A 140 -1.51 -20.15 19.39
C GLY A 140 -0.39 -20.43 18.38
N ALA A 141 0.84 -20.68 18.83
CA ALA A 141 1.94 -21.15 17.97
C ALA A 141 1.74 -22.58 17.47
N ASN A 142 0.82 -23.34 18.07
CA ASN A 142 0.53 -24.71 17.66
C ASN A 142 -0.29 -24.79 16.36
N HIS A 143 -0.87 -23.68 15.89
CA HIS A 143 -1.57 -23.61 14.61
C HIS A 143 -1.15 -22.37 13.81
N SER A 144 0.06 -22.43 13.23
CA SER A 144 0.45 -21.74 11.98
C SER A 144 1.98 -21.63 11.84
N ALA A 145 2.72 -22.65 12.24
CA ALA A 145 4.04 -22.82 11.65
C ALA A 145 3.83 -23.02 10.16
N PHE A 146 4.16 -22.00 9.35
CA PHE A 146 4.19 -22.10 7.90
C PHE A 146 5.07 -23.30 7.55
N SER A 147 4.44 -24.42 7.26
CA SER A 147 5.11 -25.64 6.87
C SER A 147 5.27 -25.59 5.36
N LEU A 148 6.49 -25.79 4.88
CA LEU A 148 6.77 -25.92 3.45
C LEU A 148 5.88 -27.00 2.80
N LYS A 149 5.46 -28.00 3.60
CA LYS A 149 4.48 -29.03 3.24
C LYS A 149 3.07 -28.47 3.03
N LEU A 150 2.58 -27.59 3.92
CA LEU A 150 1.29 -26.91 3.77
C LEU A 150 1.28 -25.98 2.56
N ALA A 151 2.39 -25.30 2.27
CA ALA A 151 2.53 -24.48 1.06
C ALA A 151 2.43 -25.34 -0.21
N LEU A 152 3.13 -26.48 -0.24
CA LEU A 152 3.05 -27.45 -1.35
C LEU A 152 1.65 -28.07 -1.50
N GLU A 153 0.97 -28.31 -0.38
CA GLU A 153 -0.41 -28.81 -0.37
C GLU A 153 -1.40 -27.76 -0.90
N LEU A 154 -1.13 -26.47 -0.66
CA LEU A 154 -1.90 -25.36 -1.22
C LEU A 154 -1.81 -25.30 -2.76
N PHE A 155 -0.62 -25.57 -3.33
CA PHE A 155 -0.44 -25.67 -4.78
C PHE A 155 -1.27 -26.78 -5.43
N ARG A 156 -1.66 -27.79 -4.66
CA ARG A 156 -2.53 -28.88 -5.14
C ARG A 156 -4.01 -28.47 -5.18
N GLN A 157 -4.41 -27.40 -4.49
CA GLN A 157 -5.79 -26.96 -4.44
C GLN A 157 -6.17 -26.15 -5.70
N PRO A 158 -7.23 -26.52 -6.43
CA PRO A 158 -7.64 -25.80 -7.64
C PRO A 158 -8.13 -24.38 -7.34
N LYS A 159 -8.65 -24.14 -6.12
CA LYS A 159 -9.09 -22.82 -5.67
C LYS A 159 -7.95 -21.80 -5.64
N LEU A 160 -6.73 -22.24 -5.30
CA LEU A 160 -5.55 -21.37 -5.33
C LEU A 160 -5.26 -20.93 -6.76
N TRP A 161 -5.31 -21.84 -7.73
CA TRP A 161 -5.07 -21.50 -9.14
C TRP A 161 -6.11 -20.53 -9.69
N PHE A 162 -7.39 -20.70 -9.36
CA PHE A 162 -8.43 -19.73 -9.75
C PHE A 162 -8.23 -18.36 -9.08
N LEU A 163 -7.82 -18.32 -7.81
CA LEU A 163 -7.51 -17.07 -7.13
C LEU A 163 -6.26 -16.40 -7.73
N SER A 164 -5.20 -17.17 -7.98
CA SER A 164 -3.98 -16.69 -8.64
C SER A 164 -4.27 -16.17 -10.05
N LEU A 165 -5.13 -16.84 -10.81
CA LEU A 165 -5.56 -16.37 -12.12
C LEU A 165 -6.30 -15.03 -12.03
N TYR A 166 -7.15 -14.84 -11.00
CA TYR A 166 -7.78 -13.55 -10.75
C TYR A 166 -6.75 -12.47 -10.39
N VAL A 167 -5.82 -12.75 -9.48
CA VAL A 167 -4.79 -11.78 -9.06
C VAL A 167 -3.86 -11.41 -10.21
N ILE A 168 -3.39 -12.39 -10.97
CA ILE A 168 -2.50 -12.17 -12.12
C ILE A 168 -3.28 -11.52 -13.27
N GLY A 169 -4.51 -11.95 -13.55
CA GLY A 169 -5.28 -11.46 -14.68
C GLY A 169 -5.91 -10.09 -14.46
N VAL A 170 -6.37 -9.80 -13.25
CA VAL A 170 -7.10 -8.57 -12.92
C VAL A 170 -6.19 -7.59 -12.19
N SER A 171 -5.67 -7.95 -11.01
CA SER A 171 -4.88 -7.03 -10.19
C SER A 171 -3.59 -6.61 -10.87
N CYS A 172 -2.81 -7.54 -11.43
CA CYS A 172 -1.56 -7.19 -12.13
C CYS A 172 -1.82 -6.33 -13.38
N THR A 173 -2.83 -6.66 -14.17
CA THR A 173 -3.21 -5.86 -15.35
C THR A 173 -3.60 -4.44 -14.95
N TYR A 174 -4.35 -4.31 -13.85
CA TYR A 174 -4.77 -3.03 -13.31
C TYR A 174 -3.61 -2.21 -12.75
N ASP A 175 -2.68 -2.82 -12.03
CA ASP A 175 -1.52 -2.13 -11.47
C ASP A 175 -0.62 -1.55 -12.57
N VAL A 176 -0.39 -2.32 -13.65
CA VAL A 176 0.36 -1.82 -14.83
C VAL A 176 -0.37 -0.65 -15.50
N PHE A 177 -1.70 -0.73 -15.59
CA PHE A 177 -2.52 0.36 -16.10
C PHE A 177 -2.41 1.62 -15.21
N ASP A 178 -2.59 1.50 -13.89
CA ASP A 178 -2.56 2.67 -12.99
C ASP A 178 -1.17 3.32 -12.89
N GLN A 179 -0.10 2.53 -12.97
CA GLN A 179 1.27 3.05 -13.00
C GLN A 179 1.49 4.03 -14.15
N GLN A 180 0.94 3.75 -15.34
CA GLN A 180 1.05 4.63 -16.50
C GLN A 180 -0.10 5.63 -16.62
N PHE A 181 -1.18 5.43 -15.86
CA PHE A 181 -2.34 6.31 -15.88
C PHE A 181 -1.99 7.74 -15.47
N ALA A 182 -0.99 7.94 -14.60
CA ALA A 182 -0.56 9.31 -14.23
C ALA A 182 -0.07 10.11 -15.45
N ASN A 183 0.74 9.49 -16.32
CA ASN A 183 1.24 10.13 -17.55
C ASN A 183 0.09 10.40 -18.52
N PHE A 184 -0.77 9.40 -18.73
CA PHE A 184 -1.99 9.55 -19.53
C PHE A 184 -2.89 10.67 -19.00
N PHE A 185 -3.09 10.77 -17.68
CA PHE A 185 -3.91 11.81 -17.07
C PHE A 185 -3.36 13.21 -17.37
N THR A 186 -2.05 13.40 -17.23
CA THR A 186 -1.43 14.71 -17.48
C THR A 186 -1.51 15.16 -18.94
N SER A 187 -1.63 14.25 -19.92
CA SER A 187 -1.72 14.63 -21.34
C SER A 187 -3.07 15.27 -21.73
N PHE A 188 -4.11 15.19 -20.89
CA PHE A 188 -5.40 15.84 -21.14
C PHE A 188 -5.44 17.32 -20.72
N PHE A 189 -4.37 17.84 -20.11
CA PHE A 189 -4.31 19.21 -19.63
C PHE A 189 -3.42 20.07 -20.54
N ALA A 190 -3.74 21.37 -20.61
CA ALA A 190 -3.02 22.32 -21.46
C ALA A 190 -1.55 22.49 -21.05
N THR A 191 -1.22 22.28 -19.77
CA THR A 191 0.16 22.32 -19.26
C THR A 191 0.41 21.15 -18.33
N GLY A 192 1.62 20.58 -18.39
CA GLY A 192 2.00 19.45 -17.53
C GLY A 192 1.93 19.81 -16.04
N GLU A 193 2.28 21.05 -15.68
CA GLU A 193 2.22 21.53 -14.29
C GLU A 193 0.78 21.58 -13.75
N GLN A 194 -0.18 22.03 -14.57
CA GLN A 194 -1.60 21.99 -14.21
C GLN A 194 -2.08 20.54 -14.09
N GLY A 195 -1.67 19.66 -15.00
CA GLY A 195 -2.00 18.23 -14.94
C GLY A 195 -1.51 17.57 -13.64
N THR A 196 -0.27 17.84 -13.24
CA THR A 196 0.30 17.32 -11.97
C THR A 196 -0.43 17.86 -10.76
N ARG A 197 -0.78 19.15 -10.74
CA ARG A 197 -1.57 19.76 -9.65
C ARG A 197 -2.94 19.11 -9.52
N VAL A 198 -3.67 18.98 -10.63
CA VAL A 198 -4.99 18.34 -10.63
C VAL A 198 -4.89 16.88 -10.23
N PHE A 199 -3.88 16.14 -10.71
CA PHE A 199 -3.64 14.76 -10.31
C PHE A 199 -3.42 14.62 -8.79
N GLY A 200 -2.64 15.53 -8.20
CA GLY A 200 -2.44 15.60 -6.75
C GLY A 200 -3.72 15.88 -5.97
N TYR A 201 -4.56 16.80 -6.44
CA TYR A 201 -5.86 17.10 -5.82
C TYR A 201 -6.82 15.92 -5.91
N VAL A 202 -6.94 15.28 -7.07
CA VAL A 202 -7.82 14.13 -7.27
C VAL A 202 -7.35 12.94 -6.43
N THR A 203 -6.04 12.73 -6.32
CA THR A 203 -5.49 11.68 -5.44
C THR A 203 -5.80 11.97 -3.97
N THR A 204 -5.61 13.22 -3.53
CA THR A 204 -5.91 13.63 -2.14
C THR A 204 -7.39 13.44 -1.80
N MET A 205 -8.27 14.02 -2.62
CA MET A 205 -9.72 13.91 -2.40
C MET A 205 -10.18 12.45 -2.53
N GLY A 206 -9.55 11.72 -3.43
CA GLY A 206 -9.79 10.31 -3.63
C GLY A 206 -9.47 9.47 -2.39
N GLU A 207 -8.34 9.71 -1.74
CA GLU A 207 -8.00 8.99 -0.50
C GLU A 207 -8.91 9.33 0.68
N LEU A 208 -9.48 10.53 0.72
CA LEU A 208 -10.53 10.87 1.72
C LEU A 208 -11.83 10.10 1.44
N LEU A 209 -12.18 9.94 0.16
CA LEU A 209 -13.30 9.09 -0.25
C LEU A 209 -13.02 7.61 0.07
N ASN A 210 -11.80 7.13 -0.20
CA ASN A 210 -11.33 5.79 0.15
C ASN A 210 -11.46 5.54 1.66
N ALA A 211 -10.97 6.47 2.49
CA ALA A 211 -11.13 6.44 3.95
C ALA A 211 -12.60 6.34 4.39
N SER A 212 -13.49 7.07 3.72
CA SER A 212 -14.94 7.04 3.98
C SER A 212 -15.55 5.69 3.61
N ILE A 213 -15.18 5.11 2.46
CA ILE A 213 -15.67 3.80 2.02
C ILE A 213 -15.12 2.69 2.92
N MET A 214 -13.85 2.77 3.36
CA MET A 214 -13.23 1.81 4.29
C MET A 214 -13.99 1.71 5.61
N PHE A 215 -14.56 2.82 6.09
CA PHE A 215 -15.39 2.83 7.29
C PHE A 215 -16.63 1.95 7.15
N PHE A 216 -17.23 1.89 5.96
CA PHE A 216 -18.42 1.08 5.68
C PHE A 216 -18.10 -0.29 5.07
N ALA A 217 -16.87 -0.52 4.60
CA ALA A 217 -16.46 -1.73 3.91
C ALA A 217 -16.74 -3.02 4.71
N PRO A 218 -16.48 -3.10 6.04
CA PRO A 218 -16.79 -4.31 6.80
C PRO A 218 -18.29 -4.67 6.78
N LEU A 219 -19.17 -3.67 6.86
CA LEU A 219 -20.62 -3.86 6.83
C LEU A 219 -21.09 -4.34 5.45
N ILE A 220 -20.49 -3.80 4.38
CA ILE A 220 -20.79 -4.15 2.99
C ILE A 220 -20.31 -5.57 2.69
N ILE A 221 -19.07 -5.90 3.03
CA ILE A 221 -18.46 -7.20 2.76
C ILE A 221 -19.16 -8.30 3.56
N ASN A 222 -19.52 -8.05 4.82
CA ASN A 222 -20.26 -9.02 5.63
C ASN A 222 -21.65 -9.34 5.06
N ARG A 223 -22.27 -8.42 4.32
CA ARG A 223 -23.58 -8.65 3.67
C ARG A 223 -23.45 -9.29 2.29
N ILE A 224 -22.46 -8.90 1.51
CA ILE A 224 -22.33 -9.27 0.09
C ILE A 224 -21.46 -10.54 -0.10
N GLY A 225 -20.53 -10.79 0.83
CA GLY A 225 -19.57 -11.89 0.82
C GLY A 225 -18.32 -11.60 -0.01
N GLY A 226 -17.17 -12.16 0.40
CA GLY A 226 -15.86 -11.86 -0.20
C GLY A 226 -15.73 -12.16 -1.69
N LYS A 227 -16.40 -13.20 -2.21
CA LYS A 227 -16.39 -13.51 -3.65
C LYS A 227 -17.05 -12.39 -4.47
N ASN A 228 -18.20 -11.92 -4.04
CA ASN A 228 -18.93 -10.86 -4.73
C ASN A 228 -18.23 -9.50 -4.59
N ALA A 229 -17.57 -9.27 -3.45
CA ALA A 229 -16.68 -8.12 -3.26
C ALA A 229 -15.55 -8.10 -4.31
N LEU A 230 -14.87 -9.24 -4.54
CA LEU A 230 -13.84 -9.35 -5.59
C LEU A 230 -14.41 -9.13 -7.00
N LEU A 231 -15.56 -9.71 -7.31
CA LEU A 231 -16.18 -9.52 -8.63
C LEU A 231 -16.57 -8.05 -8.86
N LEU A 232 -17.10 -7.37 -7.84
CA LEU A 232 -17.42 -5.94 -7.90
C LEU A 232 -16.14 -5.11 -8.12
N ALA A 233 -15.08 -5.38 -7.37
CA ALA A 233 -13.79 -4.68 -7.53
C ALA A 233 -13.24 -4.84 -8.96
N GLY A 234 -13.21 -6.08 -9.47
CA GLY A 234 -12.72 -6.36 -10.84
C GLY A 234 -13.59 -5.74 -11.94
N THR A 235 -14.90 -5.61 -11.71
CA THR A 235 -15.81 -4.94 -12.63
C THR A 235 -15.51 -3.44 -12.69
N ILE A 236 -15.32 -2.79 -11.53
CA ILE A 236 -14.95 -1.37 -11.45
C ILE A 236 -13.60 -1.12 -12.15
N MET A 237 -12.60 -1.98 -11.91
CA MET A 237 -11.30 -1.92 -12.59
C MET A 237 -11.46 -2.00 -14.11
N SER A 238 -12.27 -2.95 -14.61
CA SER A 238 -12.50 -3.14 -16.04
C SER A 238 -13.19 -1.94 -16.68
N VAL A 239 -14.23 -1.40 -16.02
CA VAL A 239 -14.94 -0.19 -16.47
C VAL A 239 -13.98 1.00 -16.54
N ARG A 240 -13.08 1.15 -15.57
CA ARG A 240 -12.07 2.21 -15.57
C ARG A 240 -11.09 2.09 -16.74
N ILE A 241 -10.59 0.89 -17.02
CA ILE A 241 -9.66 0.65 -18.14
C ILE A 241 -10.35 0.94 -19.47
N ILE A 242 -11.52 0.33 -19.70
CA ILE A 242 -12.28 0.50 -20.95
C ILE A 242 -12.72 1.95 -21.10
N GLY A 243 -13.23 2.57 -20.04
CA GLY A 243 -13.63 3.98 -20.03
C GLY A 243 -12.48 4.92 -20.39
N SER A 244 -11.24 4.58 -20.00
CA SER A 244 -10.06 5.36 -20.36
C SER A 244 -9.72 5.30 -21.85
N SER A 245 -10.07 4.22 -22.56
CA SER A 245 -9.89 4.16 -24.02
C SER A 245 -10.85 5.06 -24.81
N PHE A 246 -11.98 5.45 -24.20
CA PHE A 246 -12.99 6.33 -24.80
C PHE A 246 -12.94 7.77 -24.27
N ALA A 247 -12.08 8.05 -23.29
CA ALA A 247 -11.98 9.39 -22.69
C ALA A 247 -11.36 10.39 -23.67
N THR A 248 -11.98 11.57 -23.79
CA THR A 248 -11.54 12.65 -24.66
C THR A 248 -11.31 13.97 -23.92
N SER A 249 -11.82 14.09 -22.70
CA SER A 249 -11.78 15.33 -21.92
C SER A 249 -11.09 15.17 -20.56
N ALA A 250 -10.54 16.29 -20.05
CA ALA A 250 -9.92 16.35 -18.72
C ALA A 250 -10.89 15.99 -17.58
N LEU A 251 -12.19 16.28 -17.73
CA LEU A 251 -13.20 15.96 -16.72
C LEU A 251 -13.48 14.45 -16.65
N GLU A 252 -13.53 13.77 -17.80
CA GLU A 252 -13.71 12.33 -17.87
C GLU A 252 -12.57 11.59 -17.17
N VAL A 253 -11.32 12.00 -17.38
CA VAL A 253 -10.17 11.35 -16.71
C VAL A 253 -10.14 11.60 -15.19
N VAL A 254 -10.69 12.73 -14.72
CA VAL A 254 -10.90 12.98 -13.27
C VAL A 254 -11.91 11.99 -12.69
N ILE A 255 -13.04 11.77 -13.39
CA ILE A 255 -14.04 10.78 -12.98
C ILE A 255 -13.43 9.38 -12.99
N LEU A 256 -12.69 9.03 -14.04
CA LEU A 256 -12.03 7.72 -14.16
C LEU A 256 -10.97 7.50 -13.07
N LYS A 257 -10.23 8.53 -12.65
CA LYS A 257 -9.31 8.39 -11.51
C LYS A 257 -10.07 8.22 -10.19
N THR A 258 -11.24 8.84 -10.05
CA THR A 258 -12.07 8.70 -8.85
C THR A 258 -12.59 7.27 -8.68
N LEU A 259 -12.84 6.54 -9.77
CA LEU A 259 -13.23 5.12 -9.73
C LEU A 259 -12.19 4.23 -9.03
N HIS A 260 -10.90 4.60 -9.05
CA HIS A 260 -9.86 3.87 -8.32
C HIS A 260 -10.18 3.76 -6.82
N MET A 261 -10.74 4.82 -6.27
CA MET A 261 -11.00 4.95 -4.83
C MET A 261 -12.15 4.07 -4.37
N PHE A 262 -13.03 3.67 -5.29
CA PHE A 262 -14.08 2.70 -5.00
C PHE A 262 -13.55 1.27 -5.00
N GLU A 263 -12.59 0.96 -5.86
CA GLU A 263 -12.04 -0.38 -6.00
C GLU A 263 -11.06 -0.73 -4.88
N SER A 264 -10.13 0.17 -4.54
CA SER A 264 -9.03 -0.11 -3.59
C SER A 264 -9.55 -0.57 -2.22
N THR A 265 -10.71 -0.07 -1.83
CA THR A 265 -11.41 -0.36 -0.57
C THR A 265 -12.03 -1.73 -0.44
N VAL A 266 -12.49 -2.33 -1.55
CA VAL A 266 -13.38 -3.50 -1.51
C VAL A 266 -12.60 -4.79 -1.19
N PRO A 267 -11.38 -5.02 -1.69
CA PRO A 267 -10.54 -6.15 -1.28
C PRO A 267 -9.91 -5.97 0.10
N ALA A 268 -9.58 -4.74 0.50
CA ALA A 268 -8.82 -4.45 1.73
C ALA A 268 -9.65 -4.66 3.02
N GLY A 269 -10.99 -4.59 2.93
CA GLY A 269 -11.88 -4.64 4.10
C GLY A 269 -12.24 -6.04 4.61
N GLY A 270 -11.89 -7.13 3.93
CA GLY A 270 -12.38 -8.46 4.35
C GLY A 270 -11.84 -9.69 3.64
N LEU A 271 -10.65 -9.63 3.04
CA LEU A 271 -10.02 -10.80 2.40
C LEU A 271 -8.69 -11.26 3.01
N LEU A 272 -8.33 -10.76 4.20
CA LEU A 272 -7.23 -11.30 5.02
C LEU A 272 -7.64 -11.44 6.50
#